data_AF-A0A9Q1HG86-F1
#
_entry.id   AF-A0A9Q1HG86-F1
#
_cell.length_a   1.000
_cell.length_b   1.000
_cell.length_c   1.000
_cell.angle_alpha   90.00
_cell.angle_beta   90.00
_cell.angle_gamma   90.00
#
_symmetry.space_group_name_H-M   'P 1'
#
loop_
_entity.id
_entity.type
_entity.pdbx_description
1 polymer ?
#
loop_
_entity_poly.entity_id
_entity_poly.type
_entity_poly.pdbx_seq_one_letter_code
_entity_poly.pdbx_strand_id
1 'polypeptide(L)'
;MLLSVGMNILLNPHLCADHCQYAGDLLVHYVTHFCQLYGQNMLTYNVHGLVHLSHEVVKYGTLDTVSCFAFESYLGQLKRMERKPTSPLEQVIRRISEQQVKTAKDPSDHLRKIAEKTPYFRTPSQRYCCDL
;
A
#
# COMPACT_ATOMS: atom_id res chain seq x y z
N MET A 1 -0.18 -13.06 -21.10
CA MET A 1 -0.98 -12.68 -19.93
C MET A 1 -0.71 -13.51 -18.67
N LEU A 2 0.02 -14.64 -18.73
CA LEU A 2 0.28 -15.50 -17.55
C LEU A 2 0.90 -14.73 -16.37
N LEU A 3 1.99 -13.99 -16.63
CA LEU A 3 2.69 -13.21 -15.60
C LEU A 3 1.77 -12.17 -14.93
N SER A 4 1.09 -11.33 -15.72
CA SER A 4 0.27 -10.24 -15.20
C SER A 4 -0.90 -10.76 -14.35
N VAL A 5 -1.51 -11.88 -14.74
CA VAL A 5 -2.61 -12.51 -13.99
C VAL A 5 -2.08 -13.13 -12.69
N GLY A 6 -0.99 -13.91 -12.76
CA GLY A 6 -0.37 -14.51 -11.58
C GLY A 6 0.03 -13.47 -10.54
N MET A 7 0.68 -12.38 -10.96
CA MET A 7 1.05 -11.28 -10.07
C MET A 7 -0.16 -10.58 -9.45
N ASN A 8 -1.24 -10.34 -10.22
CA ASN A 8 -2.43 -9.68 -9.70
C ASN A 8 -3.10 -10.51 -8.60
N ILE A 9 -3.21 -11.83 -8.80
CA ILE A 9 -3.76 -12.75 -7.80
C ILE A 9 -2.92 -12.71 -6.52
N LEU A 10 -1.59 -12.78 -6.62
CA LEU A 10 -0.69 -12.77 -5.45
C LEU A 10 -0.65 -11.42 -4.72
N LEU A 11 -0.94 -10.32 -5.41
CA LEU A 11 -1.02 -8.98 -4.82
C LEU A 11 -2.35 -8.72 -4.13
N ASN A 12 -3.47 -9.24 -4.64
CA ASN A 12 -4.78 -8.99 -4.06
C ASN A 12 -5.05 -9.94 -2.87
N PRO A 13 -5.22 -9.45 -1.62
CA PRO A 13 -5.41 -10.31 -0.47
C PRO A 13 -6.61 -11.26 -0.54
N HIS A 14 -7.71 -10.83 -1.18
CA HIS A 14 -8.90 -11.66 -1.33
C HIS A 14 -8.69 -12.78 -2.35
N LEU A 15 -8.15 -12.46 -3.53
CA LEU A 15 -7.89 -13.46 -4.57
C LEU A 15 -6.77 -14.42 -4.17
N CYS A 16 -5.76 -13.90 -3.48
CA CYS A 16 -4.62 -14.67 -3.02
C CYS A 16 -5.05 -15.79 -2.06
N ALA A 17 -6.01 -15.53 -1.17
CA ALA A 17 -6.48 -16.52 -0.21
C ALA A 17 -6.99 -17.80 -0.89
N ASP A 18 -7.71 -17.65 -2.00
CA ASP A 18 -8.36 -18.77 -2.69
C ASP A 18 -7.55 -19.32 -3.87
N HIS A 19 -6.65 -18.51 -4.45
CA HIS A 19 -6.01 -18.82 -5.74
C HIS A 19 -4.48 -18.74 -5.73
N CYS A 20 -3.83 -18.73 -4.57
CA CYS A 20 -2.36 -18.67 -4.47
C CYS A 20 -1.66 -19.81 -5.25
N GLN A 21 -2.15 -21.04 -5.12
CA GLN A 21 -1.58 -22.18 -5.83
C GLN A 21 -1.73 -22.03 -7.36
N TYR A 22 -2.92 -21.64 -7.81
CA TYR A 22 -3.19 -21.39 -9.22
C TYR A 22 -2.27 -20.30 -9.80
N ALA A 23 -2.03 -19.22 -9.04
CA ALA A 23 -1.09 -18.19 -9.44
C ALA A 23 0.36 -18.72 -9.55
N GLY A 24 0.77 -19.63 -8.65
CA GLY A 24 2.05 -20.33 -8.75
C GLY A 24 2.19 -21.11 -10.05
N ASP A 25 1.16 -21.88 -10.43
CA ASP A 25 1.15 -22.64 -11.68
C ASP A 25 1.26 -21.72 -12.90
N LEU A 26 0.53 -20.58 -12.90
CA LEU A 26 0.65 -19.58 -13.96
C LEU A 26 2.07 -19.03 -14.12
N LEU A 27 2.77 -18.80 -13.00
CA LEU A 27 4.15 -18.30 -13.02
C LEU A 27 5.13 -19.38 -13.50
N VAL A 28 4.94 -20.65 -13.12
CA VAL A 28 5.73 -21.78 -13.65
C VAL A 28 5.55 -21.91 -15.17
N HIS A 29 4.30 -21.84 -15.65
CA HIS A 29 4.01 -21.86 -17.08
C HIS A 29 4.64 -20.68 -17.82
N TYR A 30 4.59 -19.48 -17.23
CA TYR A 30 5.26 -18.31 -17.79
C TYR A 30 6.76 -18.51 -17.93
N VAL A 31 7.45 -18.97 -16.89
CA VAL A 31 8.91 -19.20 -16.91
C VAL A 31 9.28 -20.29 -17.92
N THR A 32 8.47 -21.35 -18.01
CA THR A 32 8.66 -22.42 -18.99
C THR A 32 8.57 -21.89 -20.42
N HIS A 33 7.54 -21.11 -20.72
CA HIS A 33 7.36 -20.51 -22.06
C HIS A 33 8.46 -19.47 -22.35
N PHE A 34 8.86 -18.69 -21.35
CA PHE A 34 9.96 -17.74 -21.47
C PHE A 34 11.28 -18.44 -21.85
N CYS A 35 11.59 -19.57 -21.20
CA CYS A 35 12.76 -20.38 -21.52
C CYS A 35 12.72 -20.91 -22.96
N GLN A 36 11.55 -21.39 -23.42
CA GLN A 36 11.39 -21.90 -24.79
C GLN A 36 11.59 -20.81 -25.86
N LEU A 37 11.15 -19.58 -25.59
CA LEU A 37 11.22 -18.48 -26.55
C LEU A 37 12.59 -17.78 -26.58
N TYR A 38 13.21 -17.59 -25.42
CA TYR A 38 14.42 -16.78 -25.28
C TYR A 38 15.68 -17.60 -24.95
N GLY A 39 15.52 -18.90 -24.69
CA GLY A 39 16.60 -19.80 -24.31
C GLY A 39 16.98 -19.72 -22.83
N GLN A 40 17.67 -20.76 -22.37
CA GLN A 40 18.05 -20.92 -20.97
C GLN A 40 19.01 -19.82 -20.46
N ASN A 41 19.82 -19.25 -21.35
CA ASN A 41 20.74 -18.16 -21.01
C ASN A 41 20.01 -16.88 -20.52
N MET A 42 18.72 -16.74 -20.86
CA MET A 42 17.90 -15.58 -20.44
C MET A 42 17.14 -15.84 -19.13
N LEU A 43 17.20 -17.05 -18.56
CA LEU A 43 16.65 -17.38 -17.24
C LEU A 43 17.55 -16.83 -16.12
N THR A 44 17.59 -15.51 -16.02
CA THR A 44 18.27 -14.82 -14.92
C THR A 44 17.57 -15.10 -13.58
N TYR A 45 18.26 -14.79 -12.48
CA TYR A 45 17.74 -14.95 -11.12
C TYR A 45 16.33 -14.35 -10.94
N ASN A 46 16.09 -13.15 -11.50
CA ASN A 46 14.80 -12.47 -11.38
C ASN A 46 13.66 -13.24 -12.08
N VAL A 47 13.94 -13.87 -13.22
CA VAL A 47 12.95 -14.66 -13.95
C VAL A 47 12.70 -15.99 -13.23
N HIS A 48 13.76 -16.65 -12.77
CA HIS A 48 13.63 -17.89 -12.02
C HIS A 48 12.88 -17.67 -10.69
N GLY A 49 13.16 -16.58 -9.99
CA GLY A 49 12.54 -16.25 -8.71
C GLY A 49 11.01 -16.17 -8.75
N LEU A 50 10.41 -15.92 -9.92
CA LEU A 50 8.95 -15.89 -10.09
C LEU A 50 8.28 -17.19 -9.65
N VAL A 51 8.91 -18.36 -9.85
CA VAL A 51 8.31 -19.66 -9.51
C VAL A 51 8.17 -19.87 -8.00
N HIS A 52 8.89 -19.09 -7.19
CA HIS A 52 8.87 -19.19 -5.74
C HIS A 52 7.90 -18.22 -5.06
N LEU A 53 7.35 -17.25 -5.80
CA LEU A 53 6.52 -16.19 -5.21
C LEU A 53 5.28 -16.71 -4.49
N SER A 54 4.63 -17.77 -4.98
CA SER A 54 3.48 -18.37 -4.29
C SER A 54 3.87 -18.95 -2.93
N HIS A 55 5.05 -19.55 -2.81
CA HIS A 55 5.55 -20.10 -1.54
C HIS A 55 5.90 -18.98 -0.55
N GLU A 56 6.52 -17.91 -1.04
CA GLU A 56 6.81 -16.72 -0.24
C GLU A 56 5.53 -16.10 0.32
N VAL A 57 4.48 -16.07 -0.50
CA VAL A 57 3.17 -15.55 -0.09
C VAL A 57 2.52 -16.39 1.01
N VAL A 58 2.62 -17.72 0.94
CA VAL A 58 2.14 -18.61 2.01
C VAL A 58 2.91 -18.37 3.32
N LYS A 59 4.21 -18.06 3.21
CA LYS A 59 5.09 -17.91 4.37
C LYS A 59 4.99 -16.52 5.03
N TYR A 60 4.88 -15.46 4.24
CA TYR A 60 5.01 -14.08 4.71
C TYR A 60 3.74 -13.24 4.57
N GLY A 61 2.69 -13.78 3.94
CA GLY A 61 1.49 -13.04 3.60
C GLY A 61 1.51 -12.53 2.17
N THR A 62 0.45 -11.81 1.78
CA THR A 62 0.23 -11.40 0.39
C THR A 62 1.36 -10.51 -0.12
N LEU A 63 1.59 -10.50 -1.44
CA LEU A 63 2.67 -9.67 -1.99
C LEU A 63 2.50 -8.19 -1.67
N ASP A 64 1.26 -7.72 -1.49
CA ASP A 64 0.99 -6.33 -1.11
C ASP A 64 1.67 -5.96 0.22
N THR A 65 1.61 -6.83 1.23
CA THR A 65 2.17 -6.55 2.57
C THR A 65 3.69 -6.65 2.62
N VAL A 66 4.31 -7.42 1.72
CA VAL A 66 5.77 -7.63 1.67
C VAL A 66 6.46 -6.82 0.57
N SER A 67 5.70 -6.21 -0.34
CA SER A 67 6.25 -5.44 -1.46
C SER A 67 6.94 -4.15 -1.02
N CYS A 68 7.89 -3.68 -1.82
CA CYS A 68 8.55 -2.40 -1.61
C CYS A 68 7.73 -1.19 -2.12
N PHE A 69 6.50 -1.37 -2.60
CA PHE A 69 5.73 -0.30 -3.26
C PHE A 69 5.47 0.91 -2.36
N ALA A 70 5.20 0.68 -1.06
CA ALA A 70 5.04 1.76 -0.09
C ALA A 70 6.34 2.56 0.10
N PHE A 71 7.48 1.85 0.15
CA PHE A 71 8.80 2.47 0.28
C PHE A 71 9.19 3.26 -0.97
N GLU A 72 8.97 2.72 -2.17
CA GLU A 72 9.22 3.42 -3.43
C GLU A 72 8.35 4.67 -3.57
N SER A 73 7.07 4.56 -3.21
CA SER A 73 6.13 5.69 -3.20
C SER A 73 6.60 6.80 -2.25
N TYR A 74 7.08 6.42 -1.07
CA TYR A 74 7.63 7.38 -0.10
C TYR A 74 8.98 7.95 -0.55
N LEU A 75 9.86 7.14 -1.13
CA LEU A 75 11.13 7.60 -1.69
C LEU A 75 10.91 8.63 -2.82
N GLY A 76 9.87 8.45 -3.64
CA GLY A 76 9.44 9.44 -4.62
C GLY A 76 9.04 10.78 -3.97
N GLN A 77 8.43 10.76 -2.79
CA GLN A 77 8.12 11.98 -2.02
C GLN A 77 9.40 12.62 -1.47
N LEU A 78 10.30 11.83 -0.87
CA LEU A 78 11.59 12.31 -0.38
C LEU A 78 12.41 12.98 -1.49
N LYS A 79 12.47 12.37 -2.67
CA LYS A 79 13.18 12.92 -3.84
C LYS A 79 12.62 14.27 -4.29
N ARG A 80 11.31 14.52 -4.15
CA ARG A 80 10.70 15.83 -4.45
C ARG A 80 11.03 16.90 -3.40
N MET A 81 11.46 16.49 -2.20
CA MET A 81 11.90 17.42 -1.16
C MET A 81 13.28 17.99 -1.47
N GLU A 82 14.14 17.20 -2.10
CA GLU A 82 15.44 17.63 -2.60
C GLU A 82 15.28 18.53 -3.84
N ARG A 83 15.88 19.73 -3.80
CA ARG A 83 15.87 20.68 -4.93
C ARG A 83 17.23 20.82 -5.60
N LYS A 84 18.30 20.51 -4.86
CA LYS A 84 19.69 20.62 -5.29
C LYS A 84 20.47 19.42 -4.73
N PRO A 85 21.52 18.93 -5.42
CA PRO A 85 22.31 17.77 -4.97
C PRO A 85 23.14 18.03 -3.69
N THR A 86 23.19 19.27 -3.21
CA THR A 86 24.00 19.67 -2.05
C THR A 86 23.21 19.49 -0.75
N SER A 87 23.77 18.77 0.23
CA SER A 87 23.15 18.56 1.54
C SER A 87 21.70 18.01 1.49
N PRO A 88 21.46 16.84 0.85
CA PRO A 88 20.11 16.29 0.69
C PRO A 88 19.41 16.01 2.03
N LEU A 89 20.15 15.52 3.03
CA LEU A 89 19.60 15.22 4.36
C LEU A 89 19.04 16.47 5.04
N GLU A 90 19.81 17.56 5.03
CA GLU A 90 19.40 18.83 5.66
C GLU A 90 18.17 19.42 4.96
N GLN A 91 18.10 19.34 3.63
CA GLN A 91 16.94 19.78 2.86
C GLN A 91 15.68 18.99 3.24
N VAL A 92 15.78 17.67 3.32
CA VAL A 92 14.67 16.79 3.70
C VAL A 92 14.20 17.09 5.13
N ILE A 93 15.12 17.16 6.10
CA ILE A 93 14.78 17.44 7.50
C ILE A 93 14.06 18.78 7.65
N ARG A 94 14.59 19.85 7.03
CA ARG A 94 13.95 21.18 7.08
C ARG A 94 12.54 21.15 6.50
N ARG A 95 12.35 20.47 5.36
CA ARG A 95 11.06 20.41 4.67
C ARG A 95 10.02 19.59 5.43
N ILE A 96 10.43 18.49 6.07
CA ILE A 96 9.57 17.72 6.98
C ILE A 96 9.16 18.61 8.17
N SER A 97 10.11 19.34 8.78
CA SER A 97 9.82 20.26 9.89
C SER A 97 8.80 21.35 9.49
N GLU A 98 8.96 21.96 8.32
CA GLU A 98 8.00 22.95 7.79
C GLU A 98 6.59 22.38 7.60
N GLN A 99 6.46 21.11 7.20
CA GLN A 99 5.17 20.45 7.02
C GLN A 99 4.48 20.19 8.37
N GLN A 100 5.21 19.73 9.39
CA GLN A 100 4.67 19.46 10.73
C GLN A 100 4.13 20.73 11.41
N VAL A 101 4.80 21.86 11.21
CA VAL A 101 4.36 23.17 11.76
C VAL A 101 3.05 23.65 11.12
N LYS A 102 2.79 23.32 9.85
CA LYS A 102 1.55 23.69 9.16
C LYS A 102 0.35 22.89 9.65
N THR A 103 0.52 21.60 9.91
CA THR A 103 -0.54 20.74 10.46
C THR A 103 -0.89 21.07 11.92
N ALA A 104 0.06 21.60 12.70
CA ALA A 104 -0.16 21.97 14.10
C ALA A 104 -0.87 23.33 14.31
N LYS A 105 -1.10 24.11 13.25
CA LYS A 105 -1.61 25.50 13.36
C LYS A 105 -3.13 25.68 13.26
N ASP A 106 -3.95 24.62 13.30
CA ASP A 106 -5.41 24.80 13.45
C ASP A 106 -6.08 23.72 14.34
N PRO A 107 -6.18 23.96 15.65
CA PRO A 107 -7.02 23.18 16.56
C PRO A 107 -8.53 23.53 16.45
N SER A 108 -8.88 24.62 15.78
CA SER A 108 -10.24 25.19 15.73
C SER A 108 -11.13 24.60 14.64
N ASP A 109 -10.55 24.02 13.59
CA ASP A 109 -11.30 23.47 12.46
C ASP A 109 -11.81 22.03 12.67
N HIS A 110 -11.18 21.26 13.56
CA HIS A 110 -11.57 19.85 13.79
C HIS A 110 -12.82 19.72 14.68
N LEU A 111 -12.96 20.59 15.68
CA LEU A 111 -14.12 20.61 16.58
C LEU A 111 -15.40 21.09 15.88
N ARG A 112 -15.31 21.99 14.89
CA ARG A 112 -16.47 22.45 14.10
C ARG A 112 -17.06 21.35 13.21
N LYS A 113 -16.21 20.49 12.62
CA LYS A 113 -16.64 19.38 11.75
C LYS A 113 -17.27 18.20 12.50
N ILE A 114 -16.96 18.04 13.79
CA ILE A 114 -17.57 17.02 14.66
C ILE A 114 -18.96 17.48 15.13
N ALA A 115 -19.11 18.77 15.48
CA ALA A 115 -20.39 19.34 15.90
C ALA A 115 -21.47 19.34 14.81
N GLU A 116 -21.10 19.37 13.53
CA GLU A 116 -22.03 19.43 12.40
C GLU A 116 -22.50 18.05 11.88
N LYS A 117 -21.91 16.93 12.32
CA LYS A 117 -22.11 15.60 11.67
C LYS A 117 -22.82 14.50 12.48
N THR A 118 -23.39 14.76 13.65
CA THR A 118 -24.14 13.73 14.39
C THR A 118 -25.59 14.11 14.66
N PRO A 119 -26.55 13.74 13.79
CA PRO A 119 -27.99 13.86 14.06
C PRO A 119 -28.62 12.62 14.72
N TYR A 120 -27.86 11.55 14.98
CA TYR A 120 -28.45 10.30 15.45
C TYR A 120 -27.59 9.64 16.54
N PHE A 121 -27.87 9.94 17.81
CA PHE A 121 -28.13 8.93 18.85
C PHE A 121 -28.65 9.65 20.11
N ARG A 122 -29.89 9.30 20.50
CA ARG A 122 -30.68 9.89 21.60
C ARG A 122 -30.30 9.27 22.94
N THR A 123 -30.61 9.97 24.03
CA THR A 123 -31.35 9.32 25.15
C THR A 123 -32.47 10.23 25.69
N PRO A 124 -33.60 9.63 26.12
CA PRO A 124 -34.79 10.32 26.60
C PRO A 124 -34.71 10.63 28.10
N SER A 125 -35.67 11.45 28.54
CA SER A 125 -36.06 11.74 29.93
C SER A 125 -35.25 12.79 30.71
N GLN A 126 -35.73 14.03 30.65
CA GLN A 126 -36.24 14.66 31.86
C GLN A 126 -37.46 15.52 31.50
N ARG A 127 -38.63 15.05 31.94
CA ARG A 127 -39.83 15.87 32.12
C ARG A 127 -39.48 16.92 33.16
N TYR A 128 -39.88 18.17 32.97
CA TYR A 128 -40.57 19.04 33.92
C TYR A 128 -40.70 20.42 33.26
N CYS A 129 -41.85 20.69 32.67
CA CYS A 129 -42.46 22.00 32.78
C CYS A 129 -43.97 21.78 32.79
N CYS A 130 -44.56 21.93 33.98
CA CYS A 130 -45.96 22.26 34.12
C CYS A 130 -46.22 23.55 33.35
N ASP A 131 -47.37 23.63 32.67
CA ASP A 131 -48.32 24.76 32.71
C ASP A 131 -49.42 24.54 31.65
N LEU A 132 -50.43 23.74 32.02
CA LEU A 132 -51.87 23.85 31.72
C LEU A 132 -52.62 22.61 32.24
#